data_AF-A0A3D5DGG0-F1
#
_entry.id   AF-A0A3D5DGG0-F1
#
_cell.length_a   1.000
_cell.length_b   1.000
_cell.length_c   1.000
_cell.angle_alpha   90.00
_cell.angle_beta   90.00
_cell.angle_gamma   90.00
#
_symmetry.space_group_name_H-M   'P 1'
#
loop_
_entity.id
_entity.type
_entity.pdbx_description
1 polymer ?
#
loop_
_entity_poly.entity_id
_entity_poly.type
_entity_poly.pdbx_seq_one_letter_code
_entity_poly.pdbx_strand_id
1 'polypeptide(L)'
;MSAPEFIASYWTLAGNVVPLGPPQQEASSHDLDERLEVAANAGYSGIGLMCSDLMSIRRHYDFSTIRSMLGNHGMKYLELEFLVGWIGDGVELAESEVVFGEMLEAAEQLNVRHLKVGPDMNATE
;
A
#
# COMPACT_ATOMS: atom_id res chain seq x y z
N MET A 1 6.37 -12.53 -27.09
CA MET A 1 5.53 -11.83 -26.09
C MET A 1 6.16 -12.10 -24.74
N SER A 2 6.34 -11.08 -23.89
CA SER A 2 6.76 -11.29 -22.50
C SER A 2 5.63 -11.97 -21.72
N ALA A 3 5.98 -12.73 -20.68
CA ALA A 3 4.98 -13.26 -19.74
C ALA A 3 4.25 -12.12 -19.02
N PRO A 4 2.98 -12.30 -18.62
CA PRO A 4 2.28 -11.31 -17.80
C PRO A 4 2.96 -11.16 -16.44
N GLU A 5 2.96 -9.93 -15.93
CA GLU A 5 3.47 -9.58 -14.60
C GLU A 5 2.29 -9.31 -13.66
N PHE A 6 2.41 -9.73 -12.40
CA PHE A 6 1.34 -9.64 -11.41
C PHE A 6 1.78 -8.85 -10.17
N ILE A 7 0.83 -8.16 -9.55
CA ILE A 7 0.98 -7.48 -8.26
C ILE A 7 0.21 -8.30 -7.23
N ALA A 8 0.86 -8.66 -6.12
CA ALA A 8 0.16 -9.21 -4.96
C ALA A 8 -0.58 -8.06 -4.27
N SER A 9 -1.91 -8.12 -4.19
CA SER A 9 -2.67 -7.13 -3.41
C SER A 9 -2.22 -7.16 -1.95
N TYR A 10 -2.36 -6.04 -1.24
CA TYR A 10 -1.93 -5.90 0.14
C TYR A 10 -2.37 -7.09 1.02
N TRP A 11 -3.66 -7.42 0.98
CA TRP A 11 -4.26 -8.48 1.79
C TRP A 11 -3.71 -9.89 1.51
N THR A 12 -3.07 -10.09 0.36
CA THR A 12 -2.42 -11.38 0.03
C THR A 12 -1.22 -11.65 0.94
N LEU A 13 -0.53 -10.59 1.39
CA LEU A 13 0.75 -10.68 2.11
C LEU A 13 0.74 -9.96 3.47
N ALA A 14 -0.34 -9.28 3.84
CA ALA A 14 -0.42 -8.47 5.07
C ALA A 14 -0.54 -9.28 6.37
N GLY A 15 -0.92 -10.56 6.30
CA GLY A 15 -1.15 -11.39 7.49
C GLY A 15 -2.50 -11.09 8.17
N ASN A 16 -2.54 -11.14 9.50
CA ASN A 16 -3.77 -10.95 10.29
C ASN A 16 -4.04 -9.46 10.55
N VAL A 17 -4.68 -8.81 9.59
CA VAL A 17 -5.03 -7.39 9.61
C VAL A 17 -6.54 -7.17 9.55
N VAL A 18 -7.00 -6.00 10.00
CA VAL A 18 -8.40 -5.58 9.90
C VAL A 18 -8.56 -4.67 8.68
N PRO A 19 -9.27 -5.12 7.62
CA PRO A 19 -9.47 -4.29 6.43
C PRO A 19 -10.24 -3.01 6.73
N LEU A 20 -9.70 -1.86 6.32
CA LEU A 20 -10.28 -0.54 6.55
C LEU A 20 -10.53 -0.26 8.05
N GLY A 21 -9.74 -0.89 8.92
CA GLY A 21 -9.77 -0.69 10.35
C GLY A 21 -8.88 0.48 10.79
N PRO A 22 -8.74 0.71 12.10
CA PRO A 22 -7.79 1.69 12.62
C PRO A 22 -6.36 1.42 12.11
N PRO A 23 -5.52 2.45 11.86
CA PRO A 23 -4.20 2.27 11.23
C PRO A 23 -3.30 1.23 11.90
N GLN A 24 -3.38 1.07 13.23
CA GLN A 24 -2.58 0.10 13.97
C GLN A 24 -3.05 -1.36 13.82
N GLN A 25 -4.31 -1.56 13.41
CA GLN A 25 -4.89 -2.88 13.15
C GLN A 25 -4.88 -3.22 11.66
N GLU A 26 -4.82 -2.19 10.81
CA GLU A 26 -4.68 -2.35 9.37
C GLU A 26 -3.24 -2.59 8.95
N ALA A 27 -2.25 -2.00 9.63
CA ALA A 27 -0.84 -2.22 9.33
C ALA A 27 -0.41 -3.68 9.61
N SER A 28 0.44 -4.21 8.74
CA SER A 28 0.97 -5.56 8.80
C SER A 28 1.90 -5.71 10.00
N SER A 29 1.77 -6.82 10.72
CA SER A 29 2.74 -7.21 11.77
C SER A 29 4.04 -7.80 11.20
N HIS A 30 4.06 -8.15 9.92
CA HIS A 30 5.23 -8.69 9.23
C HIS A 30 6.07 -7.55 8.65
N ASP A 31 7.40 -7.69 8.76
CA ASP A 31 8.34 -6.72 8.20
C ASP A 31 8.16 -6.63 6.67
N LEU A 32 8.52 -5.48 6.09
CA LEU A 32 8.43 -5.30 4.65
C LEU A 32 9.33 -6.29 3.91
N ASP A 33 10.57 -6.53 4.38
CA ASP A 33 11.54 -7.38 3.69
C ASP A 33 11.03 -8.83 3.55
N GLU A 34 10.46 -9.37 4.63
CA GLU A 34 9.88 -10.72 4.64
C GLU A 34 8.73 -10.85 3.62
N ARG A 35 7.87 -9.83 3.54
CA ARG A 35 6.76 -9.81 2.57
C ARG A 35 7.26 -9.70 1.13
N LEU A 36 8.31 -8.93 0.90
CA LEU A 36 8.94 -8.80 -0.43
C LEU A 36 9.59 -10.12 -0.86
N GLU A 37 10.28 -10.81 0.04
CA GLU A 37 10.86 -12.12 -0.23
C GLU A 37 9.79 -13.15 -0.60
N VAL A 38 8.69 -13.21 0.16
CA VAL A 38 7.57 -14.11 -0.13
C VAL A 38 6.93 -13.78 -1.47
N ALA A 39 6.72 -12.50 -1.78
CA ALA A 39 6.17 -12.06 -3.06
C ALA A 39 7.05 -12.50 -4.24
N ALA A 40 8.37 -12.30 -4.12
CA ALA A 40 9.34 -12.67 -5.15
C ALA A 40 9.35 -14.18 -5.38
N ASN A 41 9.39 -14.96 -4.29
CA ASN A 41 9.37 -16.42 -4.33
C ASN A 41 8.07 -16.98 -4.92
N ALA A 42 6.94 -16.29 -4.74
CA ALA A 42 5.66 -16.63 -5.34
C ALA A 42 5.52 -16.20 -6.82
N GLY A 43 6.51 -15.48 -7.36
CA GLY A 43 6.54 -15.05 -8.77
C GLY A 43 5.82 -13.73 -9.04
N TYR A 44 5.48 -12.96 -8.00
CA TYR A 44 4.96 -11.61 -8.19
C TYR A 44 6.07 -10.66 -8.62
N SER A 45 5.71 -9.68 -9.45
CA SER A 45 6.59 -8.59 -9.89
C SER A 45 6.28 -7.28 -9.17
N GLY A 46 5.35 -7.30 -8.22
CA GLY A 46 4.97 -6.15 -7.43
C GLY A 46 4.13 -6.51 -6.21
N ILE A 47 3.94 -5.52 -5.35
CA ILE A 47 3.19 -5.62 -4.09
C ILE A 47 2.28 -4.40 -3.91
N GLY A 48 1.12 -4.60 -3.29
CA GLY A 48 0.25 -3.56 -2.77
C GLY A 48 0.54 -3.27 -1.30
N LEU A 49 0.51 -2.00 -0.89
CA LEU A 49 0.59 -1.58 0.50
C LEU A 49 -0.58 -0.67 0.85
N MET A 50 -1.19 -0.84 2.03
CA MET A 50 -2.07 0.19 2.57
C MET A 50 -1.26 1.45 2.91
N CYS A 51 -1.85 2.64 2.77
CA CYS A 51 -1.16 3.88 3.16
C CYS A 51 -0.78 3.87 4.66
N SER A 52 -1.68 3.38 5.52
CA SER A 52 -1.43 3.14 6.95
C SER A 52 -0.24 2.20 7.21
N ASP A 53 -0.14 1.12 6.43
CA ASP A 53 0.98 0.18 6.47
C ASP A 53 2.29 0.85 6.07
N LEU A 54 2.29 1.60 4.96
CA LEU A 54 3.46 2.34 4.51
C LEU A 54 3.92 3.35 5.57
N MET A 55 3.00 4.07 6.21
CA MET A 55 3.33 4.99 7.30
C MET A 55 3.88 4.27 8.53
N SER A 56 3.45 3.03 8.80
CA SER A 56 4.04 2.18 9.84
C SER A 56 5.48 1.77 9.47
N ILE A 57 5.71 1.28 8.26
CA ILE A 57 7.03 0.92 7.71
C ILE A 57 8.00 2.13 7.77
N ARG A 58 7.50 3.33 7.46
CA ARG A 58 8.24 4.60 7.49
C ARG A 58 8.77 4.99 8.87
N ARG A 59 8.30 4.35 9.95
CA ARG A 59 8.88 4.51 11.29
C ARG A 59 10.22 3.82 11.46
N HIS A 60 10.54 2.85 10.59
CA HIS A 60 11.73 2.01 10.68
C HIS A 60 12.72 2.24 9.53
N TYR A 61 12.20 2.51 8.33
CA TYR A 61 13.00 2.70 7.11
C TYR A 61 12.76 4.09 6.56
N ASP A 62 13.70 4.68 5.80
CA ASP A 62 13.45 5.87 4.96
C ASP A 62 12.96 5.50 3.54
N PHE A 63 12.45 6.46 2.75
CA PHE A 63 11.91 6.13 1.42
C PHE A 63 12.99 5.58 0.49
N SER A 64 14.23 6.06 0.64
CA SER A 64 15.37 5.55 -0.10
C SER A 64 15.62 4.07 0.20
N THR A 65 15.56 3.70 1.49
CA THR A 65 15.71 2.32 1.96
C THR A 65 14.58 1.44 1.43
N ILE A 66 13.32 1.90 1.52
CA ILE A 66 12.16 1.16 0.97
C ILE A 66 12.33 0.92 -0.53
N ARG A 67 12.76 1.95 -1.28
CA ARG A 67 13.05 1.83 -2.73
C ARG A 67 14.15 0.80 -3.01
N SER A 68 15.21 0.79 -2.21
CA SER A 68 16.28 -0.21 -2.32
C SER A 68 15.79 -1.62 -2.01
N MET A 69 14.96 -1.81 -0.98
CA MET A 69 14.36 -3.11 -0.65
C MET A 69 13.50 -3.63 -1.80
N LEU A 70 12.61 -2.80 -2.36
CA LEU A 70 11.82 -3.14 -3.55
C LEU A 70 12.72 -3.59 -4.71
N GLY A 71 13.79 -2.84 -4.98
CA GLY A 71 14.75 -3.16 -6.04
C GLY A 71 15.50 -4.49 -5.80
N ASN A 72 15.93 -4.75 -4.57
CA ASN A 72 16.66 -5.97 -4.19
C ASN A 72 15.81 -7.24 -4.39
N HIS A 73 14.51 -7.15 -4.18
CA HIS A 73 13.56 -8.25 -4.40
C HIS A 73 12.95 -8.28 -5.81
N GLY A 74 13.38 -7.39 -6.71
CA GLY A 74 12.87 -7.32 -8.07
C GLY A 74 11.41 -6.85 -8.19
N MET A 75 10.89 -6.16 -7.16
CA MET A 75 9.56 -5.57 -7.18
C MET A 75 9.55 -4.31 -8.05
N LYS A 76 9.05 -4.47 -9.28
CA LYS A 76 8.95 -3.41 -10.29
C LYS A 76 7.74 -2.50 -10.04
N TYR A 77 6.69 -3.07 -9.46
CA TYR A 77 5.42 -2.37 -9.25
C TYR A 77 5.11 -2.27 -7.76
N LEU A 78 4.88 -1.05 -7.30
CA LEU A 78 4.25 -0.78 -6.02
C LEU A 78 2.86 -0.21 -6.31
N GLU A 79 1.84 -0.76 -5.66
CA GLU A 79 0.48 -0.22 -5.61
C GLU A 79 0.22 0.34 -4.21
N LEU A 80 -0.37 1.53 -4.11
CA LEU A 80 -0.87 2.05 -2.84
C LEU A 80 -2.39 1.85 -2.79
N GLU A 81 -2.83 1.19 -1.74
CA GLU A 81 -4.22 0.86 -1.43
C GLU A 81 -4.62 1.57 -0.12
N PHE A 82 -5.88 1.80 0.20
CA PHE A 82 -7.00 2.10 -0.66
C PHE A 82 -7.55 3.44 -0.20
N LEU A 83 -7.66 4.42 -1.09
CA LEU A 83 -8.27 5.70 -0.75
C LEU A 83 -9.80 5.56 -0.75
N VAL A 84 -10.40 5.84 0.41
CA VAL A 84 -11.85 5.93 0.66
C VAL A 84 -12.17 7.31 1.28
N GLY A 85 -13.45 7.63 1.49
CA GLY A 85 -13.92 8.89 2.07
C GLY A 85 -13.92 10.09 1.12
N TRP A 86 -13.37 9.93 -0.09
CA TRP A 86 -13.20 11.03 -1.06
C TRP A 86 -14.50 11.51 -1.70
N ILE A 87 -15.59 10.76 -1.56
CA ILE A 87 -16.93 11.13 -2.06
C ILE A 87 -17.72 11.91 -0.99
N GLY A 88 -17.38 11.71 0.30
CA GLY A 88 -18.06 12.32 1.43
C GLY A 88 -17.80 13.82 1.55
N ASP A 89 -18.21 14.39 2.68
CA ASP A 89 -18.01 15.79 3.01
C ASP A 89 -17.50 15.98 4.45
N GLY A 90 -17.20 17.24 4.81
CA GLY A 90 -16.77 17.59 6.16
C GLY A 90 -15.50 16.87 6.60
N VAL A 91 -15.59 16.13 7.71
CA VAL A 91 -14.45 15.45 8.34
C VAL A 91 -13.94 14.29 7.48
N GLU A 92 -14.85 13.54 6.85
CA GLU A 92 -14.48 12.37 6.03
C GLU A 92 -13.68 12.78 4.80
N LEU A 93 -14.12 13.84 4.10
CA LEU A 93 -13.36 14.41 2.99
C LEU A 93 -11.99 14.91 3.46
N ALA A 94 -11.94 15.66 4.57
CA ALA A 94 -10.69 16.21 5.08
C ALA A 94 -9.68 15.10 5.47
N GLU A 95 -10.14 14.00 6.06
CA GLU A 95 -9.29 12.83 6.35
C GLU A 95 -8.79 12.16 5.07
N SER A 96 -9.65 12.01 4.06
CA SER A 96 -9.26 11.46 2.76
C SER A 96 -8.21 12.32 2.04
N GLU A 97 -8.29 13.65 2.15
CA GLU A 97 -7.32 14.58 1.56
C GLU A 97 -5.93 14.43 2.20
N VAL A 98 -5.87 14.19 3.51
CA VAL A 98 -4.62 13.91 4.22
C VAL A 98 -3.99 12.63 3.69
N VAL A 99 -4.75 11.54 3.65
CA VAL A 99 -4.27 10.24 3.13
C VAL A 99 -3.84 10.36 1.67
N PHE A 100 -4.61 11.09 0.85
CA PHE A 100 -4.25 11.30 -0.55
C PHE A 100 -2.95 12.09 -0.70
N GLY A 101 -2.71 13.10 0.14
CA GLY A 101 -1.44 13.80 0.21
C GLY A 101 -0.26 12.87 0.52
N GLU A 102 -0.40 12.01 1.53
CA GLU A 102 0.61 11.00 1.89
C GLU A 102 0.86 10.00 0.74
N MET A 103 -0.19 9.57 0.05
CA MET A 103 -0.08 8.71 -1.13
C MET A 103 0.67 9.38 -2.28
N LEU A 104 0.43 10.68 -2.53
CA LEU A 104 1.11 11.43 -3.58
C LEU A 104 2.59 11.65 -3.27
N GLU A 105 2.93 11.98 -2.01
CA GLU A 105 4.33 12.08 -1.57
C GLU A 105 5.04 10.73 -1.73
N ALA A 106 4.44 9.65 -1.23
CA ALA A 106 4.99 8.31 -1.39
C ALA A 106 5.13 7.93 -2.88
N ALA A 107 4.18 8.33 -3.72
CA ALA A 107 4.22 8.04 -5.14
C ALA A 107 5.40 8.71 -5.84
N GLU A 108 5.70 9.96 -5.50
CA GLU A 108 6.88 10.66 -6.00
C GLU A 108 8.18 9.96 -5.57
N GLN A 109 8.31 9.66 -4.27
CA GLN A 109 9.55 9.10 -3.71
C GLN A 109 9.82 7.66 -4.20
N LEU A 110 8.79 6.84 -4.25
CA LEU A 110 8.88 5.41 -4.57
C LEU A 110 8.58 5.11 -6.05
N ASN A 111 8.24 6.11 -6.86
CA ASN A 111 7.82 5.94 -8.26
C ASN A 111 6.63 4.97 -8.39
N VAL A 112 5.64 5.14 -7.51
CA VAL A 112 4.36 4.40 -7.56
C VAL A 112 3.59 4.83 -8.81
N ARG A 113 3.00 3.85 -9.49
CA ARG A 113 2.17 4.08 -10.69
C ARG A 113 0.71 3.70 -10.52
N HIS A 114 0.38 3.02 -9.44
CA HIS A 114 -0.97 2.55 -9.16
C HIS A 114 -1.41 3.08 -7.79
N LEU A 115 -2.40 3.98 -7.80
CA LEU A 115 -3.15 4.37 -6.62
C LEU A 115 -4.54 3.75 -6.73
N LYS A 116 -4.90 2.92 -5.76
CA LYS A 116 -6.21 2.28 -5.70
C LYS A 116 -7.16 3.19 -4.93
N VAL A 117 -8.27 3.55 -5.57
CA VAL A 117 -9.29 4.47 -5.05
C VAL A 117 -10.66 3.86 -5.28
N GLY A 118 -11.58 4.03 -4.34
CA GLY A 118 -12.97 3.66 -4.58
C GLY A 118 -13.92 4.13 -3.49
N PRO A 119 -15.18 3.70 -3.55
CA PRO A 119 -16.23 4.26 -2.72
C PRO A 119 -16.10 3.76 -1.28
N ASP A 120 -16.84 4.41 -0.38
CA ASP A 120 -16.97 3.96 1.00
C ASP A 120 -17.63 2.59 1.05
N MET A 121 -16.94 1.64 1.69
CA MET A 121 -17.40 0.25 1.76
C MET A 121 -18.56 0.07 2.75
N ASN A 122 -18.89 1.11 3.52
CA ASN A 122 -20.02 1.17 4.45
C ASN A 122 -21.18 2.02 3.91
N ALA A 123 -21.11 2.52 2.67
CA ALA A 123 -22.18 3.31 2.09
C ALA A 123 -23.48 2.48 2.03
N THR A 124 -24.47 2.89 2.82
CA THR A 124 -25.83 2.38 2.71
C THR A 124 -26.62 3.30 1.78
N GLU A 125 -27.42 2.72 0.88
CA GLU A 125 -28.33 3.44 -0.03
C GLU A 125 -29.22 4.47 0.68
#